data_AF-A0A7C9FQS8-F1
#
_entry.id   AF-A0A7C9FQS8-F1
#
_cell.length_a   1.000
_cell.length_b   1.000
_cell.length_c   1.000
_cell.angle_alpha   90.00
_cell.angle_beta   90.00
_cell.angle_gamma   90.00
#
_symmetry.space_group_name_H-M   'P 1'
#
loop_
_entity.id
_entity.type
_entity.pdbx_description
1 polymer ?
#
loop_
_entity_poly.entity_id
_entity_poly.type
_entity_poly.pdbx_seq_one_letter_code
_entity_poly.pdbx_strand_id
1 'polypeptide(L)'
;MQTTNYGDSRSVIERNWVHSREYDETSFVAVLHEQGVWQRERYWLLERALYDLSTIHDEQDNLSGPIFYIFSFVMNAISSHLDQDDSFEIKNLAKSELYEFRERIRLVFEGFFLKNFPDQSMFEEENPLFSKR
;
A
#
# COMPACT_ATOMS: atom_id res chain seq x y z
N MET A 1 -11.57 8.47 -25.81
CA MET A 1 -10.64 7.86 -24.83
C MET A 1 -10.40 8.87 -23.74
N GLN A 2 -11.02 8.69 -22.57
CA GLN A 2 -10.79 9.56 -21.41
C GLN A 2 -9.67 8.95 -20.58
N THR A 3 -8.49 9.55 -20.68
CA THR A 3 -7.39 9.32 -19.74
C THR A 3 -7.83 9.85 -18.38
N THR A 4 -8.19 8.94 -17.48
CA THR A 4 -8.39 9.32 -16.08
C THR A 4 -7.01 9.68 -15.56
N ASN A 5 -6.80 10.96 -15.27
CA ASN A 5 -5.55 11.51 -14.74
C ASN A 5 -5.41 11.07 -13.27
N TYR A 6 -5.17 9.77 -13.05
CA TYR A 6 -4.64 9.29 -11.79
C TYR A 6 -3.27 9.94 -11.67
N GLY A 7 -3.04 10.72 -10.60
CA GLY A 7 -1.70 11.24 -10.33
C GLY A 7 -0.69 10.10 -10.46
N ASP A 8 0.37 10.35 -11.21
CA ASP A 8 1.43 9.41 -11.57
C ASP A 8 1.63 8.33 -10.49
N SER A 9 1.52 7.04 -10.83
CA SER A 9 1.68 5.93 -9.86
C SER A 9 2.98 6.07 -9.06
N ARG A 10 4.01 6.65 -9.68
CA ARG A 10 5.21 7.09 -8.98
C ARG A 10 4.94 8.09 -7.86
N SER A 11 4.20 9.17 -8.13
CA SER A 11 3.80 10.18 -7.15
C SER A 11 3.06 9.56 -5.97
N VAL A 12 2.23 8.53 -6.19
CA VAL A 12 1.58 7.80 -5.09
C VAL A 12 2.61 7.12 -4.18
N ILE A 13 3.63 6.47 -4.75
CA ILE A 13 4.72 5.86 -3.98
C ILE A 13 5.51 6.93 -3.24
N GLU A 14 5.94 7.98 -3.94
CA GLU A 14 6.77 9.05 -3.39
C GLU A 14 6.07 9.80 -2.24
N ARG A 15 4.74 10.01 -2.31
CA ARG A 15 3.95 10.61 -1.22
C ARG A 15 3.92 9.78 0.06
N ASN A 16 4.11 8.46 -0.04
CA ASN A 16 4.15 7.55 1.12
C ASN A 16 5.57 7.35 1.69
N TRP A 17 6.60 7.86 1.02
CA TRP A 17 7.98 7.68 1.42
C TRP A 17 8.50 8.90 2.18
N VAL A 18 8.78 8.75 3.48
CA VAL A 18 9.17 9.88 4.37
C VAL A 18 10.44 10.61 3.95
N HIS A 19 11.29 9.98 3.13
CA HIS A 19 12.51 10.62 2.59
C HIS A 19 12.29 11.29 1.22
N SER A 20 11.07 11.24 0.68
CA SER A 20 10.69 11.96 -0.52
C SER A 20 10.44 13.44 -0.24
N ARG A 21 10.75 14.31 -1.22
CA ARG A 21 10.31 15.71 -1.21
C ARG A 21 8.80 15.85 -1.40
N GLU A 22 8.19 14.84 -2.00
CA GLU A 22 6.75 14.76 -2.24
C GLU A 22 6.01 14.10 -1.07
N TYR A 23 6.69 13.77 0.03
CA TYR A 23 6.04 13.16 1.19
C TYR A 23 4.85 13.99 1.64
N ASP A 24 3.73 13.30 1.84
CA ASP A 24 2.45 13.91 2.17
C ASP A 24 1.98 13.37 3.51
N GLU A 25 1.76 14.27 4.48
CA GLU A 25 1.23 13.96 5.81
C GLU A 25 -0.18 13.37 5.77
N THR A 26 -0.84 13.46 4.61
CA THR A 26 -2.12 12.82 4.38
C THR A 26 -1.96 11.42 3.75
N SER A 27 -0.78 10.98 3.31
CA SER A 27 -0.56 9.66 2.69
C SER A 27 -1.00 8.47 3.57
N PHE A 28 -1.14 7.27 2.98
CA PHE A 28 -1.52 6.08 3.73
C PHE A 28 -0.55 5.80 4.88
N VAL A 29 0.76 5.84 4.61
CA VAL A 29 1.81 5.66 5.63
C VAL A 29 1.73 6.73 6.72
N ALA A 30 1.55 8.00 6.35
CA ALA A 30 1.49 9.09 7.32
C ALA A 30 0.26 8.96 8.25
N VAL A 31 -0.91 8.70 7.69
CA VAL A 31 -2.15 8.53 8.46
C VAL A 31 -2.08 7.28 9.35
N LEU A 32 -1.51 6.18 8.84
CA LEU A 32 -1.30 4.98 9.64
C LEU A 32 -0.36 5.26 10.82
N HIS A 33 0.75 5.96 10.59
CA HIS A 33 1.73 6.32 11.61
C HIS A 33 1.15 7.23 12.70
N GLU A 34 0.62 8.39 12.30
CA GLU A 34 0.26 9.46 13.23
C GLU A 34 -1.08 9.20 13.93
N GLN A 35 -2.01 8.54 13.24
CA GLN A 35 -3.38 8.41 13.71
C GLN A 35 -3.73 6.98 14.14
N GLY A 36 -2.94 5.97 13.74
CA GLY A 36 -3.29 4.57 13.91
C GLY A 36 -4.56 4.22 13.12
N VAL A 37 -4.74 4.82 11.94
CA VAL A 37 -5.94 4.63 11.11
C VAL A 37 -5.55 4.01 9.78
N TRP A 38 -6.15 2.87 9.48
CA TRP A 38 -6.09 2.25 8.17
C TRP A 38 -7.08 2.94 7.22
N GLN A 39 -6.62 3.96 6.51
CA GLN A 39 -7.46 4.63 5.52
C GLN A 39 -7.54 3.80 4.23
N ARG A 40 -8.62 3.01 4.09
CA ARG A 40 -8.81 2.06 2.98
C ARG A 40 -8.61 2.69 1.61
N GLU A 41 -9.18 3.87 1.35
CA GLU A 41 -9.10 4.51 0.03
C GLU A 41 -7.66 4.83 -0.36
N ARG A 42 -6.81 5.20 0.61
CA ARG A 42 -5.39 5.49 0.34
C ARG A 42 -4.58 4.23 0.18
N TYR A 43 -4.90 3.19 0.94
CA TYR A 43 -4.34 1.87 0.71
C TYR A 43 -4.68 1.35 -0.70
N TRP A 44 -5.93 1.52 -1.16
CA TRP A 44 -6.35 1.14 -2.51
C TRP A 44 -5.57 1.87 -3.60
N LEU A 45 -5.33 3.17 -3.43
CA LEU A 45 -4.50 3.95 -4.35
C LEU A 45 -3.05 3.43 -4.37
N LEU A 46 -2.47 3.11 -3.22
CA LEU A 46 -1.12 2.55 -3.12
C LEU A 46 -1.01 1.20 -3.83
N GLU A 47 -1.94 0.27 -3.57
CA GLU A 47 -1.97 -1.02 -4.24
C GLU A 47 -2.13 -0.88 -5.75
N ARG A 48 -3.03 0.00 -6.20
CA ARG A 48 -3.23 0.27 -7.63
C ARG A 48 -1.96 0.83 -8.27
N ALA A 49 -1.27 1.74 -7.60
CA ALA A 49 -0.01 2.30 -8.07
C ALA A 49 1.07 1.22 -8.22
N LEU A 50 1.18 0.30 -7.26
CA LEU A 50 2.08 -0.86 -7.36
C LEU A 50 1.74 -1.73 -8.57
N TYR A 51 0.46 -2.03 -8.79
CA TYR A 51 0.03 -2.76 -9.98
C TYR A 51 0.46 -2.05 -11.26
N ASP A 52 0.11 -0.78 -11.43
CA ASP A 52 0.43 -0.02 -12.64
C ASP A 52 1.95 0.02 -12.88
N LEU A 53 2.75 0.26 -11.83
CA LEU A 53 4.21 0.24 -11.91
C LEU A 53 4.77 -1.15 -12.24
N SER A 54 4.13 -2.24 -11.78
CA SER A 54 4.58 -3.61 -12.10
C SER A 54 4.41 -3.95 -13.58
N THR A 55 3.51 -3.26 -14.28
CA THR A 55 3.26 -3.46 -15.73
C THR A 55 4.17 -2.64 -16.63
N ILE A 56 4.88 -1.64 -16.08
CA ILE A 56 5.77 -0.76 -16.85
C ILE A 56 7.17 -1.39 -16.92
N HIS A 57 7.72 -1.47 -18.13
CA HIS A 57 9.05 -2.01 -18.40
C HIS A 57 10.11 -0.89 -18.44
N ASP A 58 10.28 -0.14 -17.35
CA ASP A 58 11.36 0.84 -17.27
C ASP A 58 12.35 0.46 -16.15
N GLU A 59 13.53 -0.01 -16.57
CA GLU A 59 14.63 -0.37 -15.67
C GLU A 59 15.29 0.86 -15.00
N GLN A 60 14.95 2.08 -15.44
CA GLN A 60 15.50 3.31 -14.87
C GLN A 60 14.76 3.81 -13.62
N ASP A 61 13.56 3.30 -13.37
CA ASP A 61 12.73 3.72 -12.23
C ASP A 61 13.10 2.98 -10.93
N ASN A 62 14.07 3.54 -10.21
CA ASN A 62 14.53 3.02 -8.92
C ASN A 62 13.52 3.34 -7.78
N LEU A 63 12.33 2.73 -7.83
CA LEU A 63 11.32 2.81 -6.77
C LEU A 63 11.38 1.64 -5.78
N SER A 64 12.28 0.67 -5.97
CA SER A 64 12.39 -0.50 -5.09
C SER A 64 12.68 -0.12 -3.64
N GLY A 65 13.53 0.89 -3.41
CA GLY A 65 13.80 1.42 -2.07
C GLY A 65 12.56 2.01 -1.39
N PRO A 66 11.90 3.02 -2.00
CA PRO A 66 10.64 3.56 -1.50
C PRO A 66 9.55 2.50 -1.25
N ILE A 67 9.36 1.57 -2.17
CA ILE A 67 8.35 0.51 -2.06
C ILE A 67 8.68 -0.45 -0.91
N PHE A 68 9.95 -0.84 -0.77
CA PHE A 68 10.39 -1.68 0.35
C PHE A 68 10.23 -0.95 1.70
N TYR A 69 10.50 0.35 1.75
CA TYR A 69 10.25 1.15 2.95
C TYR A 69 8.77 1.08 3.36
N ILE A 70 7.86 1.31 2.41
CA ILE A 70 6.41 1.27 2.67
C ILE A 70 6.01 -0.12 3.18
N PHE A 71 6.44 -1.19 2.51
CA PHE A 71 6.21 -2.57 2.97
C PHE A 71 6.68 -2.79 4.40
N SER A 72 7.95 -2.46 4.68
CA SER A 72 8.58 -2.68 5.99
C SER A 72 7.86 -1.89 7.08
N PHE A 73 7.49 -0.64 6.80
CA PHE A 73 6.77 0.19 7.75
C PHE A 73 5.39 -0.39 8.09
N VAL A 74 4.61 -0.74 7.06
CA VAL A 74 3.24 -1.26 7.25
C VAL A 74 3.27 -2.60 7.98
N MET A 75 4.18 -3.51 7.62
CA MET A 75 4.35 -4.77 8.31
C MET A 75 4.76 -4.56 9.77
N ASN A 76 5.65 -3.61 10.06
CA ASN A 76 6.02 -3.28 11.44
C ASN A 76 4.84 -2.72 12.24
N ALA A 77 4.04 -1.82 11.65
CA ALA A 77 2.85 -1.27 12.29
C ALA A 77 1.82 -2.37 12.64
N ILE A 78 1.61 -3.33 11.73
CA ILE A 78 0.75 -4.49 11.99
C ILE A 78 1.35 -5.38 13.08
N SER A 79 2.66 -5.64 13.04
CA SER A 79 3.36 -6.42 14.07
C SER A 79 3.24 -5.79 15.45
N SER A 80 3.49 -4.48 15.57
CA SER A 80 3.31 -3.72 16.80
C SER A 80 1.87 -3.79 17.31
N HIS A 81 0.85 -3.63 16.44
CA HIS A 81 -0.53 -3.79 16.88
C HIS A 81 -0.87 -5.19 17.41
N LEU A 82 -0.21 -6.23 16.88
CA LEU A 82 -0.43 -7.61 17.29
C LEU A 82 0.40 -8.02 18.53
N ASP A 83 1.37 -7.20 18.91
CA ASP A 83 2.17 -7.40 20.11
C ASP A 83 1.41 -6.88 21.34
N GLN A 84 1.28 -7.72 22.36
CA GLN A 84 0.59 -7.36 23.60
C GLN A 84 1.42 -6.41 24.47
N ASP A 85 2.73 -6.34 24.23
CA ASP A 85 3.67 -5.49 24.96
C ASP A 85 3.94 -4.14 24.25
N ASP A 86 3.37 -3.93 23.05
CA ASP A 86 3.44 -2.65 22.33
C ASP A 86 2.14 -1.85 22.55
N SER A 87 2.25 -0.52 22.49
CA SER A 87 1.14 0.42 22.69
C SER A 87 0.52 0.93 21.38
N PHE A 88 1.10 0.58 20.23
CA PHE A 88 0.60 1.00 18.93
C PHE A 88 -0.72 0.27 18.59
N GLU A 89 -1.74 1.03 18.16
CA GLU A 89 -3.05 0.48 17.83
C GLU A 89 -3.57 0.98 16.49
N ILE A 90 -4.01 0.05 15.62
CA ILE A 90 -4.79 0.34 14.42
C ILE A 90 -6.28 0.30 14.80
N LYS A 91 -6.88 1.48 14.90
CA LYS A 91 -8.14 1.72 15.64
C LYS A 91 -9.41 1.35 14.88
N ASN A 92 -9.33 1.23 13.55
CA ASN A 92 -10.49 1.14 12.67
C ASN A 92 -10.55 -0.13 11.83
N LEU A 93 -9.86 -1.19 12.25
CA LEU A 93 -9.96 -2.53 11.68
C LEU A 93 -10.31 -3.54 12.78
N ALA A 94 -11.17 -4.49 12.45
CA ALA A 94 -11.31 -5.69 13.27
C ALA A 94 -10.06 -6.57 13.13
N LYS A 95 -9.83 -7.44 14.13
CA LYS A 95 -8.67 -8.36 14.13
C LYS A 95 -8.64 -9.28 12.90
N SER A 96 -9.79 -9.74 12.41
CA SER A 96 -9.87 -10.55 11.18
C SER A 96 -9.43 -9.76 9.95
N GLU A 97 -9.97 -8.55 9.78
CA GLU A 97 -9.61 -7.65 8.66
C GLU A 97 -8.11 -7.32 8.69
N LEU A 98 -7.53 -7.14 9.86
CA LEU A 98 -6.10 -6.90 9.99
C LEU A 98 -5.25 -8.08 9.47
N TYR A 99 -5.65 -9.32 9.77
CA TYR A 99 -4.94 -10.49 9.24
C TYR A 99 -5.12 -10.61 7.72
N GLU A 100 -6.31 -10.31 7.19
CA GLU A 100 -6.55 -10.28 5.75
C GLU A 100 -5.67 -9.22 5.06
N PHE A 101 -5.62 -8.00 5.59
CA PHE A 101 -4.76 -6.93 5.06
C PHE A 101 -3.27 -7.25 5.22
N ARG A 102 -2.86 -7.94 6.28
CA ARG A 102 -1.47 -8.40 6.44
C ARG A 102 -1.06 -9.36 5.32
N GLU A 103 -1.88 -10.37 5.04
CA GLU A 103 -1.62 -11.31 3.95
C GLU A 103 -1.68 -10.61 2.58
N ARG A 104 -2.62 -9.68 2.42
CA ARG A 104 -2.73 -8.86 1.20
C ARG A 104 -1.50 -8.00 0.95
N ILE A 105 -1.03 -7.26 1.96
CA ILE A 105 0.21 -6.46 1.87
C ILE A 105 1.37 -7.34 1.43
N ARG A 106 1.51 -8.52 2.04
CA ARG A 106 2.56 -9.47 1.66
C ARG A 106 2.46 -9.86 0.19
N LEU A 107 1.30 -10.35 -0.26
CA LEU A 107 1.09 -10.83 -1.62
C LEU A 107 1.22 -9.72 -2.68
N VAL A 108 0.68 -8.54 -2.40
CA VAL A 108 0.75 -7.37 -3.30
C VAL A 108 2.19 -6.91 -3.50
N PHE A 109 2.94 -6.75 -2.41
CA PHE A 109 4.31 -6.25 -2.50
C PHE A 109 5.27 -7.32 -3.03
N GLU A 110 5.15 -8.59 -2.61
CA GLU A 110 5.89 -9.70 -3.22
C GLU A 110 5.57 -9.80 -4.72
N GLY A 111 4.30 -9.67 -5.10
CA GLY A 111 3.85 -9.68 -6.49
C GLY A 111 4.43 -8.55 -7.33
N PHE A 112 4.59 -7.35 -6.75
CA PHE A 112 5.30 -6.24 -7.40
C PHE A 112 6.75 -6.62 -7.71
N PHE A 113 7.52 -7.09 -6.72
CA PHE A 113 8.93 -7.43 -6.91
C PHE A 113 9.14 -8.63 -7.83
N LEU A 114 8.25 -9.63 -7.76
CA LEU A 114 8.31 -10.84 -8.57
C LEU A 114 7.69 -10.67 -9.95
N LYS A 115 7.10 -9.51 -10.26
CA LYS A 115 6.34 -9.25 -11.50
C LYS A 115 5.20 -10.26 -11.71
N ASN A 116 4.59 -10.67 -10.60
CA ASN A 116 3.47 -11.61 -10.55
C ASN A 116 2.43 -11.09 -9.57
N PHE A 117 1.73 -10.03 -9.96
CA PHE A 117 0.76 -9.36 -9.11
C PHE A 117 -0.46 -10.27 -8.85
N PRO A 118 -0.98 -10.35 -7.62
CA PRO A 118 -2.12 -11.22 -7.30
C PRO A 118 -3.40 -10.79 -8.01
N ASP A 119 -4.23 -11.77 -8.38
CA ASP A 119 -5.58 -11.51 -8.88
C ASP A 119 -6.49 -11.04 -7.74
N GLN A 120 -7.35 -10.06 -8.03
CA GLN A 120 -8.22 -9.46 -7.01
C GLN A 120 -9.23 -10.44 -6.41
N SER A 121 -9.65 -11.46 -7.18
CA SER A 121 -10.58 -12.50 -6.72
C SER A 121 -10.02 -13.39 -5.61
N MET A 122 -8.72 -13.28 -5.30
CA MET A 122 -8.09 -14.00 -4.18
C MET A 122 -8.40 -13.37 -2.82
N PHE A 123 -8.88 -12.13 -2.79
CA PHE A 123 -9.11 -11.38 -1.55
C PHE A 123 -10.60 -11.29 -1.22
N GLU A 124 -10.93 -11.26 0.08
CA GLU A 124 -12.33 -11.12 0.53
C GLU A 124 -12.93 -9.76 0.12
N GLU A 125 -12.17 -8.68 0.31
CA GLU A 125 -12.53 -7.34 -0.17
C GLU A 125 -11.73 -7.02 -1.44
N GLU A 126 -12.39 -6.88 -2.59
CA GLU A 126 -11.72 -6.46 -3.83
C GLU A 126 -11.37 -4.97 -3.79
N ASN A 127 -10.21 -4.58 -4.34
CA ASN A 127 -9.89 -3.17 -4.50
C ASN A 127 -10.74 -2.59 -5.65
N PRO A 128 -11.64 -1.62 -5.38
CA PRO A 128 -12.61 -1.12 -6.36
C PRO A 128 -11.96 -0.40 -7.54
N LEU A 129 -10.66 -0.06 -7.45
CA LEU A 129 -9.91 0.55 -8.54
C LEU A 129 -9.53 -0.45 -9.65
N PHE A 130 -9.74 -1.74 -9.44
CA PHE A 130 -9.57 -2.78 -10.47
C PHE A 130 -10.88 -3.10 -11.21
N SER A 131 -12.03 -2.72 -10.66
CA SER A 131 -13.35 -3.11 -11.15
C SER A 131 -13.87 -2.28 -12.33
N LYS A 132 -13.07 -1.33 -12.87
CA LYS A 132 -13.47 -0.51 -14.03
C LYS A 132 -13.20 -1.27 -15.34
N ARG A 133 -14.25 -1.92 -15.87
CA ARG A 133 -14.41 -2.18 -17.32
C ARG A 133 -15.38 -1.16 -17.91
#